data_AF-A0A255QPQ3-F1
#
_entry.id   AF-A0A255QPQ3-F1
#
_cell.length_a   1.000
_cell.length_b   1.000
_cell.length_c   1.000
_cell.angle_alpha   90.00
_cell.angle_beta   90.00
_cell.angle_gamma   90.00
#
_symmetry.space_group_name_H-M   'P 1'
#
loop_
_entity.id
_entity.type
_entity.pdbx_description
1 polymer ?
#
loop_
_entity_poly.entity_id
_entity_poly.type
_entity_poly.pdbx_seq_one_letter_code
_entity_poly.pdbx_strand_id
1 'polypeptide(L)'
;MSRSKIKANLRAADRRRRRRHEGNVRPTDSAQTGSSSDDSSSNDSHQAAPTSSVSIDVAGLMIEAILSNSHSRSPLRDSVVIHTLRSISRDDESDEGLSPAAQALRQQVLAYLAPHQVDHASIIKAARDILGIAKNHLRDDSPDGFIQYLALIAN
;
A
#
# COMPACT_ATOMS: atom_id res chain seq x y z
N MET A 1 9.37 15.99 20.45
CA MET A 1 8.34 14.97 20.78
C MET A 1 8.90 13.59 20.44
N SER A 2 8.93 12.66 21.40
CA SER A 2 9.63 11.36 21.26
C SER A 2 8.90 10.40 20.31
N ARG A 3 9.67 9.77 19.39
CA ARG A 3 9.25 8.77 18.38
C ARG A 3 8.37 7.63 18.94
N SER A 4 8.42 7.38 20.25
CA SER A 4 7.62 6.37 20.93
C SER A 4 6.11 6.69 20.96
N LYS A 5 5.72 7.97 21.04
CA LYS A 5 4.31 8.38 21.10
C LYS A 5 3.58 8.18 19.77
N ILE A 6 4.30 8.32 18.65
CA ILE A 6 3.75 8.16 17.30
C ILE A 6 3.40 6.68 17.06
N LYS A 7 4.31 5.76 17.41
CA LYS A 7 4.08 4.31 17.30
C LYS A 7 2.91 3.83 18.18
N ALA A 8 2.78 4.38 19.39
CA ALA A 8 1.66 4.05 20.28
C ALA A 8 0.30 4.51 19.73
N ASN A 9 0.22 5.73 19.17
CA ASN A 9 -0.99 6.25 18.56
C ASN A 9 -1.40 5.48 17.31
N LEU A 10 -0.44 5.08 16.47
CA LEU A 10 -0.72 4.29 15.27
C LEU A 10 -1.31 2.93 15.63
N ARG A 11 -0.75 2.25 16.64
CA ARG A 11 -1.25 0.95 17.13
C ARG A 11 -2.63 1.05 17.79
N ALA A 12 -2.92 2.16 18.47
CA ALA A 12 -4.23 2.42 19.07
C ALA A 12 -5.31 2.72 18.01
N ALA A 13 -4.95 3.44 16.94
CA ALA A 13 -5.85 3.73 15.83
C ALA A 13 -6.23 2.46 15.05
N ASP A 14 -5.27 1.57 14.80
CA ASP A 14 -5.51 0.32 14.07
C ASP A 14 -6.47 -0.64 14.83
N ARG A 15 -6.29 -0.76 16.16
CA ARG A 15 -7.21 -1.53 17.02
C ARG A 15 -8.65 -1.03 16.98
N ARG A 16 -8.86 0.29 16.88
CA ARG A 16 -10.21 0.87 16.76
C ARG A 16 -10.85 0.59 15.41
N ARG A 17 -10.05 0.52 14.33
CA ARG A 17 -10.52 0.26 12.98
C ARG A 17 -11.04 -1.18 12.82
N ARG A 18 -10.32 -2.16 13.40
CA ARG A 18 -10.76 -3.57 13.41
C ARG A 18 -12.10 -3.78 14.10
N ARG A 19 -12.32 -3.14 15.26
CA ARG A 19 -13.59 -3.24 16.00
C ARG A 19 -14.81 -2.66 15.28
N ARG A 20 -14.63 -1.79 14.28
CA ARG A 20 -15.75 -1.26 13.48
C ARG A 20 -16.16 -2.19 12.34
N HIS A 21 -15.29 -3.11 11.91
CA HIS A 21 -15.61 -4.04 10.83
C HIS A 21 -16.28 -5.34 11.30
N GLU A 22 -16.18 -5.66 12.59
CA GLU A 22 -16.82 -6.86 13.18
C GLU A 22 -18.26 -6.61 13.67
N GLY A 23 -18.74 -5.36 13.63
CA GLY A 23 -20.07 -4.99 14.14
C GLY A 23 -21.21 -4.91 13.11
N ASN A 24 -20.99 -5.26 11.84
CA ASN A 24 -21.99 -5.08 10.78
C ASN A 24 -22.46 -6.39 10.13
N VAL A 25 -22.47 -7.49 10.89
CA VAL A 25 -23.25 -8.68 10.53
C VAL A 25 -24.66 -8.47 11.05
N ARG A 26 -25.50 -7.99 10.14
CA ARG A 26 -26.96 -7.84 10.23
C ARG A 26 -27.60 -9.06 10.92
N PRO A 27 -28.32 -8.91 12.05
CA PRO A 27 -29.11 -10.01 12.59
C PRO A 27 -30.37 -10.15 11.74
N THR A 28 -30.48 -11.26 11.01
CA THR A 28 -31.76 -11.69 10.45
C THR A 28 -32.55 -12.34 11.57
N ASP A 29 -33.54 -11.60 12.07
CA ASP A 29 -34.61 -12.14 12.90
C ASP A 29 -35.36 -13.24 12.14
N SER A 30 -35.35 -14.45 12.67
CA SER A 30 -36.36 -15.46 12.45
C SER A 30 -36.39 -16.37 13.68
N ALA A 31 -37.46 -16.20 14.45
CA ALA A 31 -37.77 -16.92 15.67
C ALA A 31 -38.03 -18.42 15.42
N GLN A 32 -37.59 -19.30 16.33
CA GLN A 32 -38.47 -20.11 17.20
C GLN A 32 -37.71 -21.20 17.96
N THR A 33 -38.03 -21.26 19.27
CA THR A 33 -38.17 -22.44 20.15
C THR A 33 -36.97 -23.32 20.50
N GLY A 34 -36.74 -23.49 21.81
CA GLY A 34 -36.58 -24.82 22.40
C GLY A 34 -35.30 -25.11 23.20
N SER A 35 -35.42 -25.01 24.53
CA SER A 35 -34.82 -25.83 25.60
C SER A 35 -33.65 -26.81 25.34
N SER A 36 -32.59 -26.60 26.15
CA SER A 36 -31.77 -27.57 26.92
C SER A 36 -31.13 -28.78 26.24
N SER A 37 -29.81 -28.96 26.43
CA SER A 37 -29.14 -30.09 27.13
C SER A 37 -27.62 -30.11 26.85
N ASP A 38 -26.85 -30.60 27.81
CA ASP A 38 -25.45 -31.05 27.70
C ASP A 38 -25.14 -31.81 26.40
N ASP A 39 -24.00 -31.55 25.77
CA ASP A 39 -23.02 -32.61 25.46
C ASP A 39 -21.66 -32.01 25.05
N SER A 40 -20.62 -32.71 25.47
CA SER A 40 -19.22 -32.49 25.19
C SER A 40 -18.92 -32.60 23.70
N SER A 41 -18.17 -31.64 23.16
CA SER A 41 -17.23 -31.89 22.07
C SER A 41 -16.19 -30.80 22.05
N SER A 42 -15.07 -31.11 22.68
CA SER A 42 -13.76 -30.50 22.51
C SER A 42 -13.38 -30.49 21.02
N ASN A 43 -13.70 -29.39 20.33
CA ASN A 43 -13.07 -29.11 19.05
C ASN A 43 -11.69 -28.52 19.32
N ASP A 44 -10.73 -29.44 19.27
CA ASP A 44 -9.31 -29.22 19.32
C ASP A 44 -8.88 -28.12 18.35
N SER A 45 -7.95 -27.32 18.86
CA SER A 45 -7.51 -26.07 18.29
C SER A 45 -6.49 -26.32 17.19
N HIS A 46 -6.95 -26.66 15.99
CA HIS A 46 -6.14 -26.48 14.78
C HIS A 46 -6.42 -25.10 14.18
N GLN A 47 -6.21 -24.06 14.99
CA GLN A 47 -5.92 -22.74 14.46
C GLN A 47 -4.48 -22.83 13.93
N ALA A 48 -4.35 -23.35 12.71
CA ALA A 48 -3.12 -23.32 11.94
C ALA A 48 -2.56 -21.90 12.05
N ALA A 49 -1.41 -21.77 12.71
CA ALA A 49 -0.66 -20.53 12.71
C ALA A 49 -0.55 -20.09 11.25
N PRO A 50 -0.85 -18.82 10.91
CA PRO A 50 -0.70 -18.36 9.54
C PRO A 50 0.76 -18.63 9.19
N THR A 51 0.97 -19.56 8.25
CA THR A 51 2.25 -19.68 7.57
C THR A 51 2.57 -18.27 7.13
N SER A 52 3.72 -17.76 7.55
CA SER A 52 4.16 -16.41 7.22
C SER A 52 4.29 -16.35 5.71
N SER A 53 3.19 -16.02 5.02
CA SER A 53 3.23 -15.62 3.63
C SER A 53 4.23 -14.49 3.61
N VAL A 54 5.31 -14.68 2.86
CA VAL A 54 6.31 -13.64 2.64
C VAL A 54 5.53 -12.47 2.07
N SER A 55 5.24 -11.48 2.92
CA SER A 55 4.48 -10.32 2.52
C SER A 55 5.40 -9.51 1.63
N ILE A 56 5.18 -9.60 0.32
CA ILE A 56 5.96 -8.87 -0.67
C ILE A 56 5.79 -7.37 -0.40
N ASP A 57 6.90 -6.67 -0.13
CA ASP A 57 6.88 -5.22 0.04
C ASP A 57 6.80 -4.53 -1.33
N VAL A 58 5.57 -4.44 -1.83
CA VAL A 58 5.28 -3.81 -3.14
C VAL A 58 5.68 -2.34 -3.16
N ALA A 59 5.54 -1.63 -2.04
CA ALA A 59 5.92 -0.23 -1.95
C ALA A 59 7.44 -0.07 -2.04
N GLY A 60 8.20 -0.92 -1.33
CA GLY A 60 9.66 -0.99 -1.44
C GLY A 60 10.11 -1.27 -2.87
N LEU A 61 9.54 -2.29 -3.53
CA LEU A 61 9.85 -2.63 -4.92
C LEU A 61 9.53 -1.49 -5.90
N MET A 62 8.39 -0.80 -5.72
CA MET A 62 8.05 0.37 -6.53
C MET A 62 9.05 1.50 -6.35
N ILE A 63 9.48 1.77 -5.12
CA ILE A 63 10.46 2.82 -4.82
C ILE A 63 11.80 2.49 -5.46
N GLU A 64 12.26 1.24 -5.34
CA GLU A 64 13.48 0.76 -5.98
C GLU A 64 13.42 0.88 -7.52
N ALA A 65 12.28 0.55 -8.12
CA ALA A 65 12.05 0.74 -9.56
C ALA A 65 12.11 2.21 -9.99
N ILE A 66 11.60 3.13 -9.17
CA ILE A 66 11.65 4.58 -9.44
C ILE A 66 13.09 5.10 -9.33
N LEU A 67 13.83 4.68 -8.30
CA LEU A 67 15.19 5.14 -8.02
C LEU A 67 16.23 4.52 -8.96
N SER A 68 15.99 3.33 -9.51
CA SER A 68 16.86 2.75 -10.54
C SER A 68 16.81 3.54 -11.87
N ASN A 69 15.73 4.27 -12.15
CA ASN A 69 15.65 5.17 -13.31
C ASN A 69 16.47 6.46 -13.15
N SER A 70 16.62 7.00 -11.93
CA SER A 70 17.34 8.27 -11.69
C SER A 70 18.82 8.22 -12.09
N HIS A 71 19.38 7.03 -12.30
CA HIS A 71 20.73 6.80 -12.78
C HIS A 71 20.87 6.96 -14.32
N SER A 72 19.77 7.08 -15.06
CA SER A 72 19.75 7.12 -16.52
C SER A 72 19.58 8.54 -17.09
N ARG A 73 20.70 9.16 -17.48
CA ARG A 73 20.90 10.36 -18.36
C ARG A 73 20.08 11.66 -18.16
N SER A 74 18.99 11.69 -17.41
CA SER A 74 18.21 12.90 -17.09
C SER A 74 17.79 12.87 -15.62
N PRO A 75 17.95 13.98 -14.86
CA PRO A 75 17.48 14.04 -13.49
C PRO A 75 15.97 13.83 -13.45
N LEU A 76 15.54 12.79 -12.72
CA LEU A 76 14.14 12.51 -12.49
C LEU A 76 13.54 13.63 -11.63
N ARG A 77 12.36 14.14 -12.00
CA ARG A 77 11.66 15.22 -11.27
C ARG A 77 10.46 14.66 -10.51
N ASP A 78 10.12 15.29 -9.39
CA ASP A 78 8.99 14.90 -8.55
C ASP A 78 7.68 14.88 -9.35
N SER A 79 7.49 15.84 -10.26
CA SER A 79 6.31 15.93 -11.12
C SER A 79 6.10 14.70 -12.00
N VAL A 80 7.19 14.13 -12.52
CA VAL A 80 7.16 12.91 -13.35
C VAL A 80 6.73 11.73 -12.48
N VAL A 81 7.37 11.55 -11.33
CA VAL A 81 7.05 10.47 -10.38
C VAL A 81 5.60 10.55 -9.91
N ILE A 82 5.12 11.74 -9.57
CA ILE A 82 3.75 11.95 -9.09
C ILE A 82 2.73 11.68 -10.19
N HIS A 83 2.98 12.10 -11.43
CA HIS A 83 2.10 11.82 -12.55
C HIS A 83 2.03 10.31 -12.83
N THR A 84 3.17 9.61 -12.80
CA THR A 84 3.24 8.15 -12.93
C THR A 84 2.47 7.44 -11.82
N LEU A 85 2.72 7.78 -10.55
CA LEU A 85 2.02 7.19 -9.41
C LEU A 85 0.51 7.47 -9.46
N ARG A 86 0.10 8.66 -9.92
CA ARG A 86 -1.30 9.02 -10.08
C ARG A 86 -1.98 8.15 -11.15
N SER A 87 -1.34 7.97 -12.30
CA SER A 87 -1.85 7.08 -13.37
C SER A 87 -2.03 5.64 -12.86
N ILE A 88 -0.98 5.07 -12.23
CA ILE A 88 -1.05 3.72 -11.64
C ILE A 88 -2.16 3.63 -10.58
N SER A 89 -2.29 4.63 -9.71
CA SER A 89 -3.30 4.62 -8.63
C SER A 89 -4.76 4.69 -9.11
N ARG A 90 -4.97 5.19 -10.32
CA ARG A 90 -6.28 5.32 -10.99
C ARG A 90 -6.60 4.13 -11.88
N ASP A 91 -5.66 3.22 -12.04
CA ASP A 91 -5.72 2.16 -13.04
C ASP A 91 -5.94 2.72 -14.45
N ASP A 92 -5.32 3.88 -14.72
CA ASP A 92 -5.46 4.54 -15.99
C ASP A 92 -4.52 3.87 -16.98
N GLU A 93 -5.07 2.96 -17.78
CA GLU A 93 -4.34 2.32 -18.86
C GLU A 93 -3.98 3.31 -19.97
N SER A 94 -4.73 4.40 -20.08
CA SER A 94 -4.49 5.42 -21.09
C SER A 94 -3.24 6.24 -20.76
N ASP A 95 -2.45 6.47 -21.79
CA ASP A 95 -1.29 7.36 -21.75
C ASP A 95 -1.70 8.83 -21.98
N GLU A 96 -3.01 9.11 -22.07
CA GLU A 96 -3.57 10.44 -22.28
C GLU A 96 -3.27 11.37 -21.10
N GLY A 97 -2.59 12.49 -21.38
CA GLY A 97 -2.24 13.48 -20.36
C GLY A 97 -0.98 13.16 -19.53
N LEU A 98 -0.31 12.04 -19.77
CA LEU A 98 1.04 11.80 -19.23
C LEU A 98 2.11 12.44 -20.13
N SER A 99 3.16 12.95 -19.50
CA SER A 99 4.36 13.34 -20.25
C SER A 99 5.10 12.09 -20.73
N PRO A 100 5.89 12.16 -21.83
CA PRO A 100 6.67 11.02 -22.31
C PRO A 100 7.58 10.39 -21.24
N ALA A 101 8.13 11.22 -20.36
CA ALA A 101 8.94 10.77 -19.23
C ALA A 101 8.10 9.97 -18.19
N ALA A 102 6.86 10.39 -17.92
CA ALA A 102 5.99 9.72 -16.97
C ALA A 102 5.45 8.38 -17.53
N GLN A 103 5.20 8.31 -18.84
CA GLN A 103 4.85 7.08 -19.55
C GLN A 103 6.01 6.07 -19.49
N ALA A 104 7.23 6.52 -19.82
CA ALA A 104 8.42 5.67 -19.76
C ALA A 104 8.68 5.13 -18.35
N LEU A 105 8.57 6.00 -17.33
CA LEU A 105 8.71 5.59 -15.93
C LEU A 105 7.62 4.59 -15.52
N ARG A 106 6.36 4.81 -15.92
CA ARG A 106 5.25 3.89 -15.65
C ARG A 106 5.54 2.49 -16.20
N GLN A 107 5.92 2.41 -17.46
CA GLN A 107 6.24 1.14 -18.12
C GLN A 107 7.41 0.43 -17.42
N GLN A 108 8.46 1.16 -17.05
CA GLN A 108 9.58 0.58 -16.32
C GLN A 108 9.18 0.04 -14.96
N VAL A 109 8.38 0.79 -14.18
CA VAL A 109 7.93 0.34 -12.85
C VAL A 109 7.10 -0.94 -12.98
N LEU A 110 6.16 -0.99 -13.94
CA LEU A 110 5.36 -2.20 -14.16
C LEU A 110 6.20 -3.38 -14.65
N ALA A 111 7.17 -3.13 -15.55
CA ALA A 111 8.09 -4.16 -16.02
C ALA A 111 8.99 -4.69 -14.90
N TYR A 112 9.41 -3.83 -13.96
CA TYR A 112 10.17 -4.23 -12.78
C TYR A 112 9.36 -5.09 -11.82
N LEU A 113 8.06 -4.80 -11.65
CA LEU A 113 7.17 -5.54 -10.75
C LEU A 113 6.67 -6.87 -11.33
N ALA A 114 6.62 -7.01 -12.65
CA ALA A 114 6.07 -8.21 -13.31
C ALA A 114 6.73 -9.54 -12.87
N PRO A 115 8.08 -9.65 -12.75
CA PRO A 115 8.73 -10.87 -12.26
C PRO A 115 8.37 -11.25 -10.82
N HIS A 116 7.94 -10.27 -10.01
CA HIS A 116 7.58 -10.48 -8.61
C HIS A 116 6.14 -10.97 -8.40
N GLN A 117 5.38 -11.18 -9.49
CA GLN A 117 4.00 -11.67 -9.47
C GLN A 117 3.11 -10.90 -8.50
N VAL A 118 3.27 -9.57 -8.46
CA VAL A 118 2.52 -8.71 -7.55
C VAL A 118 1.10 -8.51 -8.07
N ASP A 119 0.11 -8.73 -7.20
CA ASP A 119 -1.29 -8.49 -7.52
C ASP A 119 -1.54 -7.04 -7.91
N HIS A 120 -2.32 -6.82 -8.98
CA HIS A 120 -2.67 -5.49 -9.48
C HIS A 120 -3.27 -4.58 -8.40
N ALA A 121 -4.15 -5.12 -7.55
CA ALA A 121 -4.72 -4.39 -6.42
C ALA A 121 -3.66 -3.90 -5.42
N SER A 122 -2.61 -4.68 -5.21
CA SER A 122 -1.48 -4.35 -4.35
C SER A 122 -0.60 -3.26 -4.97
N ILE A 123 -0.43 -3.27 -6.29
CA ILE A 123 0.26 -2.21 -7.06
C ILE A 123 -0.50 -0.88 -6.92
N ILE A 124 -1.82 -0.87 -7.17
CA ILE A 124 -2.66 0.32 -7.03
C ILE A 124 -2.60 0.86 -5.61
N LYS A 125 -2.68 -0.02 -4.60
CA LYS A 125 -2.61 0.37 -3.19
C LYS A 125 -1.24 0.98 -2.86
N ALA A 126 -0.14 0.34 -3.25
CA ALA A 126 1.20 0.85 -3.03
C ALA A 126 1.39 2.23 -3.69
N ALA A 127 0.92 2.41 -4.93
CA ALA A 127 0.95 3.70 -5.61
C ALA A 127 0.20 4.79 -4.83
N ARG A 128 -0.98 4.48 -4.27
CA ARG A 128 -1.75 5.42 -3.42
C ARG A 128 -1.02 5.74 -2.12
N ASP A 129 -0.42 4.74 -1.48
CA ASP A 129 0.31 4.93 -0.23
C ASP A 129 1.54 5.83 -0.44
N ILE A 130 2.32 5.58 -1.50
CA ILE A 130 3.47 6.40 -1.89
C ILE A 130 3.02 7.83 -2.26
N LEU A 131 1.93 7.98 -3.01
CA LEU A 131 1.37 9.29 -3.37
C LEU A 131 0.83 10.05 -2.14
N GLY A 132 0.34 9.33 -1.12
CA GLY A 132 -0.02 9.91 0.17
C GLY A 132 1.18 10.51 0.91
N ILE A 133 2.34 9.86 0.82
CA ILE A 133 3.59 10.37 1.37
C ILE A 133 4.07 11.59 0.60
N ALA A 134 4.01 11.57 -0.74
CA ALA A 134 4.45 12.67 -1.61
C ALA A 134 3.85 14.03 -1.22
N LYS A 135 2.59 14.06 -0.77
CA LYS A 135 1.90 15.29 -0.33
C LYS A 135 2.61 16.04 0.80
N ASN A 136 3.39 15.34 1.63
CA ASN A 136 4.12 15.94 2.76
C ASN A 136 5.54 16.39 2.39
N HIS A 137 6.02 16.02 1.20
CA HIS A 137 7.40 16.23 0.75
C HIS A 137 7.52 17.08 -0.51
N LEU A 138 6.40 17.39 -1.16
CA LEU A 138 6.30 18.46 -2.14
C LEU A 138 6.54 19.81 -1.46
N ARG A 139 7.73 20.37 -1.66
CA ARG A 139 8.06 21.75 -1.28
C ARG A 139 8.21 22.56 -2.55
N ASP A 140 7.65 23.77 -2.56
CA ASP A 140 7.76 24.68 -3.71
C ASP A 140 9.23 25.03 -4.05
N ASP A 141 10.13 24.86 -3.08
CA ASP A 141 11.55 25.24 -3.19
C ASP A 141 12.45 24.14 -3.79
N SER A 142 11.97 22.91 -3.99
CA SER A 142 12.78 21.80 -4.52
C SER A 142 12.00 20.91 -5.49
N PRO A 143 12.40 20.83 -6.77
CA PRO A 143 11.71 20.03 -7.78
C PRO A 143 11.95 18.51 -7.66
N ASP A 144 12.78 18.10 -6.70
CA ASP A 144 13.30 16.75 -6.49
C ASP A 144 13.29 16.30 -5.02
N GLY A 145 12.65 17.07 -4.14
CA GLY A 145 12.66 16.83 -2.69
C GLY A 145 11.96 15.53 -2.30
N PHE A 146 10.93 15.13 -3.05
CA PHE A 146 10.27 13.84 -2.85
C PHE A 146 11.15 12.67 -3.29
N ILE A 147 11.83 12.78 -4.42
CA ILE A 147 12.78 11.74 -4.87
C ILE A 147 13.95 11.58 -3.88
N GLN A 148 14.51 12.69 -3.37
CA GLN A 148 15.54 12.63 -2.34
C GLN A 148 15.05 11.93 -1.07
N TYR A 149 13.80 12.18 -0.66
CA TYR A 149 13.18 11.47 0.45
C TYR A 149 13.02 9.98 0.17
N LEU A 150 12.58 9.59 -1.03
CA LEU A 150 12.50 8.18 -1.44
C LEU A 150 13.87 7.50 -1.39
N ALA A 151 14.92 8.17 -1.85
CA ALA A 151 16.29 7.65 -1.77
C ALA A 151 16.77 7.47 -0.32
N LEU A 152 16.36 8.35 0.60
CA LEU A 152 16.72 8.25 2.02
C LEU A 152 16.09 7.03 2.70
N ILE A 153 14.83 6.70 2.37
CA ILE A 153 14.10 5.60 3.02
C ILE A 153 14.36 4.23 2.39
N ALA A 154 14.96 4.19 1.20
CA ALA A 154 15.31 2.96 0.49
C ALA A 154 16.68 2.38 0.90
N ASN A 155 17.45 3.09 1.74
CA ASN A 155 18.70 2.63 2.36
C ASN A 155 18.45 1.93 3.71
#